data_AF-A0A661GNF7-F1
#
_entry.id   AF-A0A661GNF7-F1
#
_cell.length_a   1.000
_cell.length_b   1.000
_cell.length_c   1.000
_cell.angle_alpha   90.00
_cell.angle_beta   90.00
_cell.angle_gamma   90.00
#
_symmetry.space_group_name_H-M   'P 1'
#
loop_
_entity.id
_entity.type
_entity.pdbx_description
1 polymer ?
#
loop_
_entity_poly.entity_id
_entity_poly.type
_entity_poly.pdbx_seq_one_letter_code
_entity_poly.pdbx_strand_id
1 'polypeptide(L)'
;MALRRFVVFTLMILLIAAAPVWAVTNEIPDLPRISGAVKIDGSLDDLAWRKALKIDVNIETNPGENVPAKVKTVAYLMEDGVNLYIA
;
A
#
# COMPACT_ATOMS: atom_id res chain seq x y z
N MET A 1 -54.24 -2.34 -1.81
CA MET A 1 -53.14 -3.05 -1.10
C MET A 1 -51.85 -3.15 -1.93
N ALA A 2 -51.91 -3.31 -3.26
CA ALA A 2 -50.74 -3.42 -4.14
C ALA A 2 -49.87 -2.15 -4.23
N LEU A 3 -50.48 -0.95 -4.27
CA LEU A 3 -49.74 0.32 -4.40
C LEU A 3 -48.80 0.62 -3.21
N ARG A 4 -49.25 0.34 -1.99
CA ARG A 4 -48.44 0.51 -0.77
C ARG A 4 -47.26 -0.47 -0.73
N ARG A 5 -47.43 -1.68 -1.23
CA ARG A 5 -46.34 -2.65 -1.36
C ARG A 5 -45.31 -2.18 -2.38
N PHE A 6 -45.78 -1.68 -3.53
CA PHE A 6 -44.90 -1.17 -4.59
C PHE A 6 -44.04 0.00 -4.10
N VAL A 7 -44.63 1.00 -3.42
CA VAL A 7 -43.91 2.15 -2.87
C VAL A 7 -42.85 1.73 -1.85
N VAL A 8 -43.16 0.79 -0.95
CA VAL A 8 -42.19 0.28 0.04
C VAL A 8 -41.03 -0.45 -0.63
N PHE A 9 -41.30 -1.25 -1.67
CA PHE A 9 -40.25 -1.91 -2.46
C PHE A 9 -39.37 -0.89 -3.19
N THR A 10 -39.96 0.15 -3.78
CA THR A 10 -39.19 1.22 -4.44
C THR A 10 -38.33 2.00 -3.44
N LEU A 11 -38.87 2.30 -2.25
CA LEU A 11 -38.11 3.00 -1.19
C LEU A 11 -36.95 2.16 -0.66
N MET A 12 -37.13 0.84 -0.52
CA MET A 12 -36.05 -0.07 -0.12
C MET A 12 -34.93 -0.14 -1.18
N ILE A 13 -35.28 -0.14 -2.47
CA ILE A 13 -34.28 -0.13 -3.55
C ILE A 13 -33.49 1.18 -3.56
N LEU A 14 -34.15 2.32 -3.36
CA LEU A 14 -33.50 3.63 -3.26
C LEU A 14 -32.55 3.72 -2.04
N LEU A 15 -32.87 3.06 -0.93
CA LEU A 15 -32.02 3.04 0.26
C LEU A 15 -30.72 2.24 0.06
N ILE A 16 -30.76 1.19 -0.77
CA ILE A 16 -29.59 0.35 -1.08
C ILE A 16 -28.67 1.04 -2.09
N ALA A 17 -29.23 1.82 -3.03
CA ALA A 17 -28.45 2.53 -4.05
C ALA A 17 -27.65 3.74 -3.51
N ALA A 18 -27.91 4.17 -2.27
CA ALA A 18 -27.22 5.30 -1.62
C ALA A 18 -25.98 4.87 -0.80
N ALA A 19 -25.47 3.65 -0.98
CA ALA A 19 -24.27 3.20 -0.27
C ALA A 19 -23.07 4.10 -0.63
N PRO A 20 -22.33 4.62 0.36
CA PRO A 20 -21.15 5.44 0.10
C PRO A 20 -20.09 4.59 -0.60
N VAL A 21 -19.68 5.02 -1.80
CA VAL A 21 -18.47 4.50 -2.43
C VAL A 21 -17.30 5.05 -1.61
N TRP A 22 -16.65 4.19 -0.84
CA TRP A 22 -15.40 4.55 -0.18
C TRP A 22 -14.34 4.76 -1.25
N ALA A 23 -13.83 5.98 -1.34
CA ALA A 23 -12.65 6.25 -2.15
C ALA A 23 -11.49 5.49 -1.50
N VAL A 24 -10.91 4.54 -2.24
CA VAL A 24 -9.61 3.98 -1.87
C VAL A 24 -8.58 5.04 -2.17
N THR A 25 -8.02 5.67 -1.15
CA THR A 25 -6.91 6.60 -1.30
C THR A 25 -5.62 5.79 -1.40
N ASN A 26 -4.86 5.98 -2.46
CA ASN A 26 -3.49 5.47 -2.55
C ASN A 26 -2.60 6.46 -1.79
N GLU A 27 -2.46 6.26 -0.48
CA GLU A 27 -1.53 7.04 0.32
C GLU A 27 -0.09 6.62 -0.01
N ILE A 28 0.70 7.58 -0.50
CA ILE A 28 2.15 7.38 -0.67
C ILE A 28 2.77 7.49 0.72
N PRO A 29 3.47 6.45 1.23
CA PRO A 29 4.09 6.52 2.54
C PRO A 29 5.19 7.58 2.59
N ASP A 30 5.33 8.24 3.74
CA ASP A 30 6.45 9.14 3.99
C ASP A 30 7.78 8.38 3.95
N LEU A 31 8.78 8.96 3.31
CA LEU A 31 10.14 8.43 3.26
C LEU A 31 10.95 8.94 4.46
N PRO A 32 11.44 8.06 5.36
CA PRO A 32 12.18 8.49 6.53
C PRO A 32 13.52 9.13 6.16
N ARG A 33 13.77 10.31 6.75
CA ARG A 33 15.08 10.96 6.70
C ARG A 33 15.97 10.50 7.85
N ILE A 34 17.23 10.18 7.56
CA ILE A 34 18.25 9.80 8.53
C ILE A 34 19.35 10.86 8.65
N SER A 35 20.06 10.83 9.77
CA SER A 35 21.24 11.64 10.02
C SER A 35 22.47 10.74 10.10
N GLY A 36 23.40 10.90 9.17
CA GLY A 36 24.64 10.11 9.11
C GLY A 36 24.71 9.20 7.88
N ALA A 37 25.92 8.74 7.57
CA ALA A 37 26.17 7.89 6.41
C ALA A 37 25.90 6.41 6.74
N VAL A 38 25.26 5.71 5.80
CA VAL A 38 25.10 4.25 5.85
C VAL A 38 26.22 3.59 5.07
N LYS A 39 26.80 2.52 5.63
CA LYS A 39 27.82 1.75 4.94
C LYS A 39 27.17 0.83 3.91
N ILE A 40 27.60 0.95 2.66
CA ILE A 40 27.09 0.12 1.56
C ILE A 40 28.00 -1.10 1.39
N ASP A 41 27.74 -2.14 2.18
CA ASP A 41 28.50 -3.40 2.15
C ASP A 41 27.63 -4.67 2.04
N GLY A 42 26.32 -4.50 1.84
CA GLY A 42 25.36 -5.59 1.74
C GLY A 42 24.85 -6.12 3.08
N SER A 43 25.26 -5.55 4.22
CA SER A 43 24.69 -5.86 5.52
C SER A 43 23.55 -4.89 5.91
N LEU A 44 22.52 -5.44 6.55
CA LEU A 44 21.42 -4.67 7.14
C LEU A 44 21.57 -4.47 8.66
N ASP A 45 22.75 -4.75 9.21
CA ASP A 45 22.99 -4.67 10.66
C ASP A 45 23.02 -3.24 11.20
N ASP A 46 23.23 -2.25 10.32
CA ASP A 46 23.25 -0.83 10.69
C ASP A 46 21.90 -0.39 11.28
N LEU A 47 21.95 0.39 12.36
CA LEU A 47 20.76 0.85 13.08
C LEU A 47 19.84 1.71 12.20
N ALA A 48 20.39 2.37 11.19
CA ALA A 48 19.62 3.15 10.23
C ALA A 48 18.52 2.32 9.54
N TRP A 49 18.83 1.07 9.15
CA TRP A 49 17.89 0.18 8.46
C TRP A 49 16.67 -0.20 9.29
N ARG A 50 16.75 -0.12 10.62
CA ARG A 50 15.60 -0.36 11.51
C ARG A 50 14.52 0.71 11.39
N LYS A 51 14.88 1.92 10.94
CA LYS A 51 13.97 3.06 10.77
C LYS A 51 13.51 3.24 9.32
N ALA A 52 14.04 2.45 8.39
CA ALA A 52 13.67 2.54 6.98
C ALA A 52 12.20 2.17 6.75
N LEU A 53 11.58 2.81 5.77
CA LEU A 53 10.27 2.43 5.25
C LEU A 53 10.39 1.03 4.64
N LYS A 54 9.44 0.15 4.98
CA LYS A 54 9.39 -1.23 4.44
C LYS A 54 8.25 -1.35 3.45
N ILE A 55 8.57 -1.80 2.24
CA ILE A 55 7.60 -2.02 1.17
C ILE A 55 7.68 -3.48 0.74
N ASP A 56 6.55 -4.18 0.76
CA ASP A 56 6.47 -5.53 0.21
C ASP A 56 6.55 -5.48 -1.33
N VAL A 57 7.55 -6.14 -1.90
CA VAL A 57 7.70 -6.33 -3.35
C VAL A 57 7.09 -7.68 -3.70
N ASN A 58 5.76 -7.71 -3.75
CA ASN A 58 4.97 -8.93 -3.71
C ASN A 58 4.24 -9.27 -5.02
N ILE A 59 4.48 -8.52 -6.10
CA ILE A 59 3.91 -8.78 -7.43
C ILE A 59 5.01 -9.19 -8.40
N GLU A 60 4.87 -10.37 -8.98
CA GLU A 60 5.70 -10.85 -10.08
C GLU A 60 5.06 -10.43 -11.40
N THR A 61 5.66 -9.45 -12.08
CA THR A 61 5.18 -8.98 -13.38
C THR A 61 5.61 -9.90 -14.52
N ASN A 62 6.77 -10.56 -14.41
CA ASN A 62 7.28 -11.52 -15.39
C ASN A 62 8.16 -12.56 -14.66
N PRO A 63 8.03 -13.87 -14.98
CA PRO A 63 7.11 -14.51 -15.93
C PRO A 63 5.66 -14.69 -15.47
N GLY A 64 5.35 -14.41 -14.20
CA GLY A 64 4.03 -14.65 -13.62
C GLY A 64 2.87 -13.78 -14.14
N GLU A 65 3.11 -12.68 -14.86
CA GLU A 65 2.09 -11.76 -15.42
C GLU A 65 1.15 -11.14 -14.35
N ASN A 66 1.73 -10.39 -13.41
CA ASN A 66 1.04 -9.66 -12.32
C ASN A 66 0.38 -10.55 -11.27
N VAL A 67 0.98 -11.70 -10.99
CA VAL A 67 0.55 -12.64 -9.93
C VAL A 67 1.34 -12.41 -8.65
N PRO A 68 0.88 -12.93 -7.49
CA PRO A 68 1.65 -12.88 -6.25
C PRO A 68 3.03 -13.52 -6.42
N ALA A 69 4.08 -12.83 -5.98
CA ALA A 69 5.45 -13.30 -6.03
C ALA A 69 5.62 -14.56 -5.17
N LYS A 70 6.29 -15.57 -5.73
CA LYS A 70 6.55 -16.85 -5.04
C LYS A 70 7.52 -16.73 -3.86
N VAL A 71 8.41 -15.74 -3.92
CA VAL A 71 9.40 -15.45 -2.89
C VAL A 71 9.03 -14.14 -2.23
N LYS A 72 8.97 -14.15 -0.89
CA LYS A 72 8.72 -12.93 -0.13
C LYS A 72 9.94 -12.01 -0.21
N THR A 73 9.71 -10.79 -0.66
CA THR A 73 10.74 -9.74 -0.74
C THR A 73 10.21 -8.46 -0.11
N VAL A 74 11.07 -7.81 0.67
CA VAL A 74 10.78 -6.53 1.34
C VAL A 74 11.89 -5.56 0.97
N ALA A 75 11.53 -4.42 0.41
CA ALA A 75 12.45 -3.32 0.15
C ALA A 75 12.49 -2.37 1.36
N TYR A 76 13.68 -1.91 1.72
CA TYR A 76 13.94 -0.94 2.79
C TYR A 76 14.36 0.39 2.16
N LEU A 77 13.64 1.48 2.43
CA LEU A 77 13.89 2.80 1.83
C LEU A 77 14.09 3.89 2.90
N MET A 78 15.08 4.77 2.69
CA MET A 78 15.33 5.98 3.50
C MET A 78 16.22 6.98 2.75
N GLU A 79 16.33 8.22 3.23
CA GLU A 79 17.14 9.29 2.61
C GLU A 79 17.93 10.13 3.64
N ASP A 80 19.00 10.81 3.23
CA ASP A 80 19.78 11.74 4.09
C ASP A 80 19.72 13.23 3.66
N GLY A 81 19.00 13.52 2.57
CA GLY A 81 18.84 14.81 1.92
C GLY A 81 19.63 14.95 0.63
N VAL A 82 20.51 13.99 0.34
CA VAL A 82 21.36 13.95 -0.84
C VAL A 82 21.19 12.61 -1.57
N ASN A 83 21.14 11.51 -0.81
CA ASN A 83 21.11 10.15 -1.30
C ASN A 83 19.79 9.45 -0.93
N LEU A 84 19.32 8.59 -1.82
CA LEU A 84 18.27 7.60 -1.56
C LEU A 84 18.94 6.24 -1.33
N TYR A 85 18.65 5.62 -0.19
CA TYR A 85 19.14 4.31 0.18
C TYR A 85 18.05 3.25 -0.03
N ILE A 86 18.41 2.14 -0.69
CA ILE A 86 17.50 1.03 -0.99
C ILE A 86 18.24 -0.28 -0.70
N ALA A 87 17.58 -1.21 -0.02
CA ALA A 87 18.06 -2.57 0.19
C ALA A 87 16.93 -3.61 0.15
#